data_AF-A0A411DLN3-F1
#
_entry.id   AF-A0A411DLN3-F1
#
_cell.length_a   1.000
_cell.length_b   1.000
_cell.length_c   1.000
_cell.angle_alpha   90.00
_cell.angle_beta   90.00
_cell.angle_gamma   90.00
#
_symmetry.space_group_name_H-M   'P 1'
#
loop_
_entity.id
_entity.type
_entity.pdbx_description
1 polymer ?
#
loop_
_entity_poly.entity_id
_entity_poly.type
_entity_poly.pdbx_seq_one_letter_code
_entity_poly.pdbx_strand_id
1 'polypeptide(L)'
;MRKVYKNIFGEIISKSKAVKLSEYHLYYYEEGSDFLKEIEFINEDSVYNINYFLSDEEDEAKVVDYLKEKSDFFDIERKETADGYIISTNTLYSLSVDDLPLISKTVFKTDDPENFICSQVIDNETHQPHLERTIKCWYTNDENGEKYAAIECSYQEDGKLELAVDKTPDPDHEENWIHYDYDTFQDLQSQISTDISYYKTAALLPKEAYQQ
;
A
#
# COMPACT_ATOMS: atom_id res chain seq x y z
N MET A 1 21.67 -7.82 12.90
CA MET A 1 20.74 -6.70 12.58
C MET A 1 21.19 -5.41 13.28
N ARG A 2 21.23 -4.29 12.55
CA ARG A 2 21.53 -2.95 13.08
C ARG A 2 20.25 -2.30 13.62
N LYS A 3 20.24 -1.88 14.89
CA LYS A 3 19.07 -1.27 15.56
C LYS A 3 19.18 0.26 15.63
N VAL A 4 18.10 0.96 15.27
CA VAL A 4 18.01 2.43 15.29
C VAL A 4 16.73 2.86 16.04
N TYR A 5 16.84 3.85 16.92
CA TYR A 5 15.72 4.40 17.69
C TYR A 5 15.19 5.65 17.01
N LYS A 6 13.88 5.74 16.80
CA LYS A 6 13.21 6.92 16.25
C LYS A 6 12.06 7.37 17.15
N ASN A 7 11.76 8.67 17.21
CA ASN A 7 10.51 9.14 17.81
C ASN A 7 9.33 8.91 16.87
N ILE A 8 8.12 9.26 17.32
CA ILE A 8 6.88 9.13 16.53
C ILE A 8 6.88 9.96 15.22
N PHE A 9 7.74 10.96 15.11
CA PHE A 9 7.92 11.79 13.90
C PHE A 9 9.00 11.23 12.95
N GLY A 10 9.62 10.09 13.28
CA GLY A 10 10.65 9.45 12.46
C GLY A 10 12.07 10.01 12.65
N GLU A 11 12.27 10.94 13.59
CA GLU A 11 13.60 11.51 13.88
C GLU A 11 14.45 10.53 14.68
N ILE A 12 15.72 10.38 14.30
CA ILE A 12 16.65 9.49 15.00
C ILE A 12 16.99 10.08 16.37
N ILE A 13 16.83 9.27 17.42
CA ILE A 13 17.11 9.65 18.81
C ILE A 13 18.02 8.62 19.49
N SER A 14 18.63 8.99 20.62
CA SER A 14 19.38 8.02 21.43
C SER A 14 18.42 7.09 22.18
N LYS A 15 18.86 5.86 22.46
CA LYS A 15 18.15 4.92 23.35
C LYS A 15 17.70 5.58 24.65
N SER A 16 18.58 6.35 25.29
CA SER A 16 18.32 7.04 26.57
C SER A 16 17.23 8.11 26.49
N LYS A 17 16.98 8.67 25.30
CA LYS A 17 15.85 9.58 25.05
C LYS A 17 14.59 8.80 24.75
N ALA A 18 14.67 7.77 23.92
CA ALA A 18 13.54 6.95 23.51
C ALA A 18 12.80 6.31 24.69
N VAL A 19 13.54 5.68 25.62
CA VAL A 19 12.96 5.03 26.81
C VAL A 19 12.33 5.98 27.84
N LYS A 20 12.39 7.30 27.58
CA LYS A 20 11.70 8.32 28.39
C LYS A 20 10.41 8.81 27.72
N LEU A 21 10.18 8.44 26.47
CA LEU A 21 8.94 8.71 25.75
C LEU A 21 7.93 7.62 26.09
N SER A 22 6.64 7.98 26.09
CA SER A 22 5.56 7.00 26.13
C SER A 22 5.54 6.15 24.85
N GLU A 23 5.90 6.75 23.71
CA GLU A 23 5.87 6.11 22.41
C GLU A 23 7.13 6.40 21.59
N TYR A 24 7.65 5.37 20.92
CA TYR A 24 8.80 5.45 20.03
C TYR A 24 8.85 4.22 19.12
N HIS A 25 9.70 4.25 18.09
CA HIS A 25 9.85 3.16 17.14
C HIS A 25 11.27 2.60 17.14
N LEU A 26 11.40 1.30 16.92
CA LEU A 26 12.67 0.60 16.76
C LEU A 26 12.79 0.04 15.36
N TYR A 27 13.76 0.53 14.62
CA TYR A 27 14.03 0.12 13.24
C TYR A 27 15.20 -0.86 13.24
N TYR A 28 15.00 -2.03 12.68
CA TYR A 28 16.00 -3.07 12.53
C TYR A 28 16.37 -3.19 11.06
N TYR A 29 17.64 -3.00 10.75
CA TYR A 29 18.18 -3.19 9.40
C TYR A 29 18.95 -4.50 9.36
N GLU A 30 18.94 -5.15 8.20
CA GLU A 30 19.83 -6.29 7.94
C GLU A 30 21.30 -5.89 8.13
N GLU A 31 22.12 -6.86 8.50
CA GLU A 31 23.52 -6.58 8.81
C GLU A 31 24.35 -6.42 7.54
N GLY A 32 25.06 -5.30 7.43
CA GLY A 32 25.84 -5.00 6.23
C GLY A 32 25.02 -4.43 5.07
N SER A 33 23.72 -4.16 5.26
CA SER A 33 22.87 -3.49 4.27
C SER A 33 22.06 -2.35 4.90
N ASP A 34 21.45 -1.51 4.06
CA ASP A 34 20.46 -0.53 4.46
C ASP A 34 19.03 -1.05 4.26
N PHE A 35 18.86 -2.36 4.07
CA PHE A 35 17.55 -2.98 3.98
C PHE A 35 16.87 -2.95 5.34
N LEU A 36 15.74 -2.25 5.43
CA LEU A 36 14.91 -2.20 6.62
C LEU A 36 14.16 -3.51 6.75
N LYS A 37 14.35 -4.21 7.86
CA LYS A 37 13.83 -5.55 8.10
C LYS A 37 12.58 -5.57 8.94
N GLU A 38 12.57 -4.77 10.00
CA GLU A 38 11.51 -4.78 11.01
C GLU A 38 11.39 -3.39 11.62
N ILE A 39 10.16 -2.94 11.87
CA ILE A 39 9.85 -1.78 12.71
C ILE A 39 8.98 -2.27 13.87
N GLU A 40 9.47 -2.15 15.10
CA GLU A 40 8.62 -2.34 16.28
C GLU A 40 8.10 -0.99 16.75
N PHE A 41 6.80 -0.89 16.97
CA PHE A 41 6.14 0.27 17.53
C PHE A 41 5.93 0.05 19.02
N ILE A 42 6.54 0.90 19.84
CA ILE A 42 6.58 0.75 21.30
C ILE A 42 5.63 1.74 21.95
N ASN A 43 4.81 1.25 22.89
CA ASN A 43 3.99 2.06 23.79
C ASN A 43 4.15 1.53 25.22
N GLU A 44 4.54 2.41 26.17
CA GLU A 44 4.69 2.09 27.59
C GLU A 44 5.51 0.81 27.84
N ASP A 45 6.61 0.65 27.08
CA ASP A 45 7.54 -0.50 27.10
C ASP A 45 7.01 -1.82 26.48
N SER A 46 5.85 -1.82 25.84
CA SER A 46 5.29 -2.96 25.09
C SER A 46 5.31 -2.73 23.59
N VAL A 47 5.51 -3.80 22.81
CA VAL A 47 5.40 -3.75 21.34
C VAL A 47 3.93 -3.91 20.96
N TYR A 48 3.29 -2.83 20.53
CA TYR A 48 1.86 -2.87 20.17
C TYR A 48 1.62 -3.17 18.69
N ASN A 49 2.62 -2.94 17.84
CA ASN A 49 2.58 -3.27 16.42
C ASN A 49 3.98 -3.57 15.89
N ILE A 50 4.07 -4.41 14.86
CA ILE A 50 5.31 -4.69 14.14
C ILE A 50 5.04 -4.66 12.62
N ASN A 51 5.86 -3.93 11.87
CA ASN A 51 5.92 -4.06 10.41
C ASN A 51 7.18 -4.86 10.07
N TYR A 52 7.03 -5.96 9.34
CA TYR A 52 8.13 -6.80 8.91
C TYR A 52 8.25 -6.81 7.39
N PHE A 53 9.46 -6.64 6.85
CA PHE A 53 9.72 -6.60 5.42
C PHE A 53 10.41 -7.92 5.01
N LEU A 54 9.66 -8.79 4.34
CA LEU A 54 10.09 -10.13 3.96
C LEU A 54 11.10 -10.06 2.81
N SER A 55 12.21 -10.78 2.95
CA SER A 55 13.21 -10.94 1.89
C SER A 55 12.83 -12.14 1.01
N ASP A 56 13.22 -12.16 -0.26
CA ASP A 56 12.79 -13.18 -1.25
C ASP A 56 13.02 -14.65 -0.83
N GLU A 57 14.05 -14.91 -0.02
CA GLU A 57 14.42 -16.26 0.40
C GLU A 57 13.80 -16.69 1.75
N GLU A 58 13.05 -15.80 2.41
CA GLU A 58 12.49 -16.09 3.72
C GLU A 58 11.18 -16.87 3.66
N ASP A 59 11.03 -17.73 4.67
CA ASP A 59 9.82 -18.52 4.89
C ASP A 59 8.85 -17.72 5.78
N GLU A 60 7.79 -17.19 5.16
CA GLU A 60 6.76 -16.38 5.82
C GLU A 60 6.17 -17.09 7.06
N ALA A 61 6.03 -18.42 7.05
CA ALA A 61 5.48 -19.15 8.20
C ALA A 61 6.40 -19.06 9.43
N LYS A 62 7.72 -19.11 9.23
CA LYS A 62 8.69 -18.95 10.33
C LYS A 62 8.72 -17.52 10.85
N VAL A 63 8.55 -16.54 9.96
CA VAL A 63 8.46 -15.14 10.34
C VAL A 63 7.20 -14.91 11.18
N VAL A 64 6.07 -15.47 10.78
CA VAL A 64 4.82 -15.42 11.56
C VAL A 64 5.05 -16.00 12.97
N ASP A 65 5.65 -17.18 13.10
CA ASP A 65 5.91 -17.78 14.41
C ASP A 65 6.79 -16.88 15.29
N TYR A 66 7.82 -16.26 14.71
CA TYR A 66 8.69 -15.30 15.40
C TYR A 66 7.94 -14.03 15.84
N LEU A 67 7.06 -13.47 15.02
CA LEU A 67 6.35 -12.23 15.31
C LEU A 67 5.25 -12.41 16.36
N LYS A 68 4.55 -13.56 16.34
CA LYS A 68 3.51 -13.91 17.32
C LYS A 68 4.04 -13.99 18.75
N GLU A 69 5.34 -14.26 18.95
CA GLU A 69 5.96 -14.24 20.27
C GLU A 69 6.16 -12.82 20.82
N LYS A 70 6.11 -11.79 19.96
CA LYS A 70 6.39 -10.40 20.31
C LYS A 70 5.16 -9.52 20.41
N SER A 71 4.17 -9.71 19.53
CA SER A 71 2.98 -8.87 19.47
C SER A 71 1.78 -9.64 18.93
N ASP A 72 0.58 -9.27 19.39
CA ASP A 72 -0.68 -9.79 18.87
C ASP A 72 -1.12 -9.09 17.57
N PHE A 73 -0.43 -8.02 17.17
CA PHE A 73 -0.76 -7.23 15.99
C PHE A 73 0.51 -6.92 15.18
N PHE A 74 0.59 -7.43 13.96
CA PHE A 74 1.75 -7.23 13.08
C PHE A 74 1.39 -7.41 11.62
N ASP A 75 2.14 -6.79 10.72
CA ASP A 75 2.04 -7.03 9.29
C ASP A 75 3.36 -7.49 8.69
N ILE A 76 3.24 -8.32 7.65
CA ILE A 76 4.35 -8.78 6.83
C ILE A 76 4.16 -8.22 5.42
N GLU A 77 5.13 -7.45 4.96
CA GLU A 77 5.19 -6.92 3.60
C GLU A 77 6.18 -7.74 2.75
N ARG A 78 5.73 -8.26 1.62
CA ARG A 78 6.59 -8.82 0.56
C ARG A 78 6.48 -7.95 -0.68
N LYS A 79 7.61 -7.53 -1.24
CA LYS A 79 7.66 -6.75 -2.49
C LYS A 79 8.23 -7.59 -3.62
N GLU A 80 7.57 -7.54 -4.76
CA GLU A 80 8.00 -8.18 -6.00
C GLU A 80 8.08 -7.11 -7.09
N THR A 81 9.07 -7.18 -7.98
CA THR A 81 9.18 -6.26 -9.12
C THR A 81 8.92 -7.02 -10.41
N ALA A 82 8.01 -6.51 -11.24
CA ALA A 82 7.66 -7.11 -12.53
C ALA A 82 7.36 -6.00 -13.56
N ASP A 83 8.05 -6.03 -14.71
CA ASP A 83 7.77 -5.20 -15.89
C ASP A 83 7.54 -3.70 -15.60
N GLY A 84 8.41 -3.11 -14.78
CA GLY A 84 8.33 -1.68 -14.42
C GLY A 84 7.34 -1.36 -13.30
N TYR A 85 6.76 -2.37 -12.66
CA TYR A 85 5.88 -2.24 -11.50
C TYR A 85 6.49 -2.87 -10.25
N ILE A 86 6.15 -2.32 -9.10
CA ILE A 86 6.41 -2.91 -7.78
C ILE A 86 5.06 -3.38 -7.24
N ILE A 87 4.96 -4.66 -6.88
CA ILE A 87 3.78 -5.27 -6.29
C ILE A 87 4.13 -5.56 -4.83
N SER A 88 3.51 -4.83 -3.91
CA SER A 88 3.61 -5.06 -2.47
C SER A 88 2.43 -5.92 -2.03
N THR A 89 2.68 -7.10 -1.49
CA THR A 89 1.68 -7.91 -0.78
C THR A 89 1.86 -7.68 0.71
N ASN A 90 0.83 -7.17 1.37
CA ASN A 90 0.82 -6.96 2.82
C ASN A 90 -0.18 -7.92 3.46
N THR A 91 0.29 -8.66 4.46
CA THR A 91 -0.51 -9.60 5.26
C THR A 91 -0.55 -9.09 6.70
N LEU A 92 -1.70 -8.56 7.12
CA LEU A 92 -1.93 -8.01 8.46
C LEU A 92 -2.55 -9.06 9.37
N TYR A 93 -1.89 -9.36 10.48
CA TYR A 93 -2.33 -10.30 11.51
C TYR A 93 -2.85 -9.54 12.73
N SER A 94 -4.03 -9.92 13.20
CA SER A 94 -4.63 -9.43 14.44
C SER A 94 -5.09 -10.63 15.28
N LEU A 95 -4.17 -11.25 16.02
CA LEU A 95 -4.37 -12.56 16.66
C LEU A 95 -5.46 -12.57 17.73
N SER A 96 -5.81 -11.40 18.26
CA SER A 96 -6.79 -11.23 19.34
C SER A 96 -8.20 -10.89 18.82
N VAL A 97 -8.33 -10.52 17.54
CA VAL A 97 -9.58 -10.02 16.96
C VAL A 97 -10.08 -10.90 15.82
N ASP A 98 -9.18 -11.33 14.94
CA ASP A 98 -9.53 -12.01 13.69
C ASP A 98 -8.83 -13.37 13.59
N ASP A 99 -9.57 -14.38 13.13
CA ASP A 99 -9.05 -15.74 12.94
C ASP A 99 -8.13 -15.86 11.70
N LEU A 100 -8.34 -14.99 10.70
CA LEU A 100 -7.60 -14.96 9.44
C LEU A 100 -6.97 -13.56 9.23
N PRO A 101 -5.75 -13.48 8.67
CA PRO A 101 -5.12 -12.20 8.41
C PRO A 101 -5.83 -11.43 7.30
N LEU A 102 -5.74 -10.10 7.29
CA LEU A 102 -6.17 -9.31 6.13
C LEU A 102 -5.03 -9.29 5.10
N ILE A 103 -5.29 -9.77 3.89
CA ILE A 103 -4.32 -9.76 2.79
C ILE A 103 -4.68 -8.63 1.82
N SER A 104 -3.69 -7.84 1.44
CA SER A 104 -3.83 -6.82 0.40
C SER A 104 -2.66 -6.82 -0.58
N LYS A 105 -2.92 -6.39 -1.80
CA LYS A 105 -1.92 -6.15 -2.84
C LYS A 105 -1.97 -4.71 -3.31
N THR A 106 -0.84 -4.04 -3.30
CA THR A 106 -0.69 -2.66 -3.74
C THR A 106 0.36 -2.59 -4.84
N VAL A 107 0.00 -1.96 -5.95
CA VAL A 107 0.85 -1.83 -7.13
C VAL A 107 1.34 -0.40 -7.25
N PHE A 108 2.63 -0.23 -7.47
CA PHE A 108 3.30 1.03 -7.76
C PHE A 108 4.03 0.92 -9.08
N LYS A 109 4.39 2.06 -9.68
CA LYS A 109 5.37 2.07 -10.75
C LYS A 109 6.77 2.14 -10.15
N THR A 110 7.74 1.52 -10.81
CA THR A 110 9.14 1.53 -10.36
C THR A 110 9.78 2.92 -10.38
N ASP A 111 9.32 3.80 -11.27
CA ASP A 111 9.72 5.21 -11.35
C ASP A 111 8.92 6.14 -10.41
N ASP A 112 7.94 5.59 -9.69
CA ASP A 112 7.06 6.30 -8.77
C ASP A 112 6.60 5.40 -7.60
N PRO A 113 7.52 4.98 -6.71
CA PRO A 113 7.26 3.99 -5.67
C PRO A 113 6.43 4.52 -4.49
N GLU A 114 6.11 5.81 -4.47
CA GLU A 114 5.35 6.46 -3.40
C GLU A 114 3.84 6.54 -3.71
N ASN A 115 3.46 6.42 -4.97
CA ASN A 115 2.08 6.60 -5.44
C ASN A 115 1.55 5.30 -6.03
N PHE A 116 0.66 4.63 -5.30
CA PHE A 116 0.08 3.38 -5.76
C PHE A 116 -0.91 3.63 -6.92
N ILE A 117 -0.89 2.78 -7.93
CA ILE A 117 -1.85 2.84 -9.05
C ILE A 117 -3.04 1.90 -8.85
N CYS A 118 -2.90 0.89 -7.98
CA CYS A 118 -3.94 -0.07 -7.65
C CYS A 118 -3.72 -0.64 -6.25
N SER A 119 -4.79 -0.80 -5.48
CA SER A 119 -4.83 -1.52 -4.20
C SER A 119 -6.01 -2.49 -4.21
N GLN A 120 -5.79 -3.74 -3.79
CA GLN A 120 -6.80 -4.80 -3.77
C GLN A 120 -6.75 -5.57 -2.46
N VAL A 121 -7.92 -5.83 -1.88
CA VAL A 121 -8.07 -6.80 -0.80
C VAL A 121 -8.20 -8.20 -1.40
N ILE A 122 -7.50 -9.18 -0.82
CA ILE A 122 -7.52 -10.57 -1.26
C ILE A 122 -8.32 -11.39 -0.26
N ASP A 123 -9.25 -12.18 -0.77
CA ASP A 123 -10.02 -13.14 0.00
C ASP A 123 -9.11 -14.30 0.48
N ASN A 124 -9.16 -14.61 1.77
CA ASN A 124 -8.29 -15.63 2.36
C ASN A 124 -8.62 -17.05 1.92
N GLU A 125 -9.87 -17.34 1.59
CA GLU A 125 -10.31 -18.71 1.29
C GLU A 125 -10.07 -19.07 -0.19
N THR A 126 -10.37 -18.13 -1.08
CA THR A 126 -10.32 -18.30 -2.53
C THR A 126 -9.02 -17.80 -3.14
N HIS A 127 -8.26 -17.00 -2.40
CA HIS A 127 -7.08 -16.26 -2.89
C HIS A 127 -7.38 -15.38 -4.11
N GLN A 128 -8.64 -14.96 -4.28
CA GLN A 128 -9.08 -14.05 -5.32
C GLN A 128 -9.26 -12.64 -4.76
N PRO A 129 -9.10 -11.59 -5.59
CA PRO A 129 -9.38 -10.23 -5.16
C PRO A 129 -10.89 -10.01 -4.92
N HIS A 130 -11.22 -9.25 -3.88
CA HIS A 130 -12.53 -8.59 -3.76
C HIS A 130 -12.53 -7.39 -4.70
N LEU A 131 -13.04 -7.59 -5.92
CA LEU A 131 -12.94 -6.60 -6.99
C LEU A 131 -13.62 -5.27 -6.61
N GLU A 132 -14.74 -5.32 -5.91
CA GLU A 132 -15.49 -4.17 -5.42
C GLU A 132 -14.77 -3.37 -4.33
N ARG A 133 -13.74 -3.95 -3.71
CA ARG A 133 -12.85 -3.28 -2.75
C ARG A 133 -11.57 -2.79 -3.39
N THR A 134 -11.46 -2.89 -4.71
CA THR A 134 -10.31 -2.35 -5.44
C THR A 134 -10.39 -0.84 -5.49
N ILE A 135 -9.27 -0.17 -5.25
CA ILE A 135 -9.12 1.27 -5.46
C ILE A 135 -7.98 1.47 -6.44
N LYS A 136 -8.18 2.33 -7.43
CA LYS A 136 -7.11 2.76 -8.33
C LYS A 136 -7.00 4.26 -8.40
N CYS A 137 -5.76 4.73 -8.49
CA CYS A 137 -5.46 6.15 -8.56
C CYS A 137 -4.67 6.46 -9.82
N TRP A 138 -5.08 7.50 -10.54
CA TRP A 138 -4.31 8.13 -11.59
C TRP A 138 -3.82 9.49 -11.10
N TYR A 139 -2.56 9.80 -11.40
CA TYR A 139 -1.86 10.95 -10.83
C TYR A 139 -1.47 11.94 -11.92
N THR A 140 -1.53 13.22 -11.55
CA THR A 140 -0.99 14.34 -12.33
C THR A 140 -0.36 15.34 -11.38
N ASN A 141 0.14 16.44 -11.94
CA ASN A 141 0.67 17.56 -11.19
C ASN A 141 -0.28 18.75 -11.27
N ASP A 142 -0.38 19.52 -10.20
CA ASP A 142 -1.11 20.79 -10.17
C ASP A 142 -0.32 21.91 -10.88
N GLU A 143 -0.83 23.14 -10.82
CA GLU A 143 -0.16 24.31 -11.38
C GLU A 143 1.20 24.64 -10.74
N ASN A 144 1.43 24.19 -9.50
CA ASN A 144 2.69 24.36 -8.75
C ASN A 144 3.67 23.21 -8.99
N GLY A 145 3.25 22.15 -9.69
CA GLY A 145 4.04 20.95 -9.91
C GLY A 145 3.94 19.92 -8.79
N GLU A 146 3.06 20.10 -7.79
CA GLU A 146 2.79 19.10 -6.76
C GLU A 146 1.96 17.96 -7.34
N LYS A 147 2.40 16.72 -7.08
CA LYS A 147 1.71 15.51 -7.55
C LYS A 147 0.54 15.18 -6.63
N TYR A 148 -0.61 14.83 -7.22
CA TYR A 148 -1.78 14.39 -6.47
C TYR A 148 -2.56 13.32 -7.25
N ALA A 149 -3.40 12.56 -6.53
CA ALA A 149 -4.31 11.58 -7.12
C ALA A 149 -5.51 12.30 -7.76
N ALA A 150 -5.36 12.66 -9.03
CA ALA A 150 -6.37 13.40 -9.78
C ALA A 150 -7.61 12.58 -10.10
N ILE A 151 -7.46 11.28 -10.32
CA ILE A 151 -8.62 10.40 -10.52
C ILE A 151 -8.55 9.24 -9.55
N GLU A 152 -9.65 8.98 -8.87
CA GLU A 152 -9.84 7.81 -8.01
C GLU A 152 -10.97 6.95 -8.58
N CYS A 153 -10.73 5.64 -8.71
CA CYS A 153 -11.67 4.70 -9.31
C CYS A 153 -12.08 3.61 -8.30
N SER A 154 -13.40 3.36 -8.22
CA SER A 154 -14.02 2.22 -7.54
C SER A 154 -14.71 1.29 -8.54
N TYR A 155 -15.02 0.06 -8.10
CA TYR A 155 -15.44 -1.01 -8.99
C TYR A 155 -16.63 -1.79 -8.45
N GLN A 156 -17.35 -2.43 -9.37
CA GLN A 156 -18.41 -3.37 -9.04
C GLN A 156 -17.82 -4.76 -8.73
N GLU A 157 -18.66 -5.67 -8.21
CA GLU A 157 -18.28 -7.07 -7.93
C GLU A 157 -17.77 -7.83 -9.17
N ASP A 158 -18.23 -7.45 -10.37
CA ASP A 158 -17.76 -8.03 -11.64
C ASP A 158 -16.44 -7.41 -12.17
N GLY A 159 -15.89 -6.44 -11.43
CA GLY A 159 -14.67 -5.74 -11.74
C GLY A 159 -14.78 -4.66 -12.80
N LYS A 160 -15.98 -4.30 -13.27
CA LYS A 160 -16.16 -3.09 -14.10
C LYS A 160 -16.11 -1.83 -13.25
N LEU A 161 -15.65 -0.74 -13.85
CA LEU A 161 -15.69 0.59 -13.24
C LEU A 161 -17.11 0.90 -12.76
N GLU A 162 -17.24 1.20 -11.48
CA GLU A 162 -18.47 1.76 -10.90
C GLU A 162 -18.43 3.28 -11.01
N LEU A 163 -17.34 3.88 -10.55
CA LEU A 163 -17.18 5.32 -10.44
C LEU A 163 -15.72 5.71 -10.63
N ALA A 164 -15.46 6.73 -11.44
CA ALA A 164 -14.22 7.48 -11.49
C ALA A 164 -14.52 8.93 -11.07
N VAL A 165 -13.85 9.38 -10.02
CA VAL A 165 -13.97 10.73 -9.48
C VAL A 165 -12.77 11.54 -9.98
N ASP A 166 -13.02 12.50 -10.87
CA ASP A 166 -12.03 13.44 -11.39
C ASP A 166 -12.00 14.70 -10.51
N LYS A 167 -10.87 14.86 -9.82
CA LYS A 167 -10.55 15.92 -8.86
C LYS A 167 -9.74 17.04 -9.52
N THR A 168 -9.37 16.91 -10.79
CA THR A 168 -8.52 17.87 -11.52
C THR A 168 -9.02 19.32 -11.52
N PRO A 169 -10.35 19.59 -11.63
CA PRO A 169 -10.83 20.97 -11.62
C PRO A 169 -10.50 21.72 -10.34
N ASP A 170 -10.57 21.03 -9.19
CA ASP A 170 -10.36 21.60 -7.87
C ASP A 170 -10.20 20.48 -6.82
N PRO A 171 -8.97 20.01 -6.55
CA PRO A 171 -8.76 18.86 -5.66
C PRO A 171 -9.15 19.13 -4.21
N ASP A 172 -9.25 20.41 -3.81
CA ASP A 172 -9.59 20.83 -2.45
C ASP A 172 -11.10 21.06 -2.23
N HIS A 173 -11.89 21.06 -3.31
CA HIS A 173 -13.33 21.36 -3.26
C HIS A 173 -14.15 20.23 -3.90
N GLU A 174 -14.60 19.29 -3.07
CA GLU A 174 -15.33 18.08 -3.49
C GLU A 174 -16.59 18.37 -4.31
N GLU A 175 -17.26 19.52 -4.07
CA GLU A 175 -18.44 19.92 -4.82
C GLU A 175 -18.18 20.20 -6.31
N ASN A 176 -16.90 20.42 -6.68
CA ASN A 176 -16.47 20.70 -8.03
C ASN A 176 -15.99 19.43 -8.76
N TRP A 177 -15.91 18.28 -8.08
CA TRP A 177 -15.44 17.03 -8.67
C TRP A 177 -16.41 16.47 -9.71
N ILE A 178 -15.85 15.99 -10.82
CA ILE A 178 -16.61 15.43 -11.92
C ILE A 178 -16.62 13.92 -11.80
N HIS A 179 -17.75 13.29 -12.09
CA HIS A 179 -17.96 11.87 -11.88
C HIS A 179 -18.24 11.18 -13.22
N TYR A 180 -17.58 10.05 -13.43
CA TYR A 180 -17.74 9.21 -14.60
C TYR A 180 -18.04 7.78 -14.18
N ASP A 181 -18.85 7.08 -14.96
CA ASP A 181 -19.09 5.65 -14.83
C ASP A 181 -18.48 4.90 -16.03
N TYR A 182 -18.71 3.60 -16.12
CA TYR A 182 -18.19 2.78 -17.22
C TYR A 182 -18.59 3.30 -18.62
N ASP A 183 -19.81 3.79 -18.77
CA ASP A 183 -20.39 4.20 -20.06
C ASP A 183 -19.90 5.59 -20.48
N THR A 184 -19.68 6.48 -19.52
CA THR A 184 -19.21 7.86 -19.72
C THR A 184 -17.69 8.01 -19.64
N PHE A 185 -16.94 6.96 -19.29
CA PHE A 185 -15.47 7.01 -19.16
C PHE A 185 -14.74 7.51 -20.42
N GLN A 186 -15.31 7.34 -21.60
CA GLN A 186 -14.71 7.83 -22.84
C GLN A 186 -14.59 9.37 -22.86
N ASP A 187 -15.49 10.07 -22.17
CA ASP A 187 -15.46 11.53 -22.05
C ASP A 187 -14.30 11.97 -21.13
N LEU A 188 -14.03 11.23 -20.06
CA LEU A 188 -12.84 11.42 -19.21
C LEU A 188 -11.55 11.15 -20.01
N GLN A 189 -11.48 10.02 -20.71
CA GLN A 189 -10.34 9.69 -21.57
C GLN A 189 -10.08 10.77 -22.63
N SER A 190 -11.11 11.42 -23.16
CA SER A 190 -10.95 12.47 -24.19
C SER A 190 -10.22 13.72 -23.68
N GLN A 191 -10.19 13.91 -22.36
CA GLN A 191 -9.53 15.04 -21.69
C GLN A 191 -8.07 14.74 -21.33
N ILE A 192 -7.67 13.46 -21.36
CA ILE A 192 -6.34 13.00 -20.95
C ILE A 192 -5.61 12.41 -22.16
N SER A 193 -4.44 12.96 -22.46
CA SER A 193 -3.63 12.54 -23.62
C SER A 193 -3.06 11.12 -23.48
N THR A 194 -2.82 10.68 -22.25
CA THR A 194 -2.36 9.33 -21.92
C THR A 194 -3.53 8.35 -21.93
N ASP A 195 -3.33 7.15 -22.46
CA ASP A 195 -4.33 6.08 -22.35
C ASP A 195 -4.49 5.66 -20.88
N ILE A 196 -5.70 5.84 -20.36
CA ILE A 196 -6.12 5.46 -19.01
C ILE A 196 -7.18 4.34 -19.04
N SER A 197 -7.32 3.62 -20.15
CA SER A 197 -8.29 2.52 -20.30
C SER A 197 -8.07 1.38 -19.29
N TYR A 198 -6.87 1.22 -18.75
CA TYR A 198 -6.57 0.33 -17.62
C TYR A 198 -7.51 0.54 -16.41
N TYR A 199 -7.92 1.78 -16.15
CA TYR A 199 -8.77 2.13 -15.01
C TYR A 199 -10.24 1.73 -15.20
N LYS A 200 -10.66 1.30 -16.40
CA LYS A 200 -12.03 0.80 -16.66
C LYS A 200 -12.35 -0.52 -15.98
N THR A 201 -11.34 -1.23 -15.46
CA THR A 201 -11.51 -2.54 -14.82
C THR A 201 -10.69 -2.65 -13.55
N ALA A 202 -11.08 -3.52 -12.63
CA ALA A 202 -10.37 -3.83 -11.39
C ALA A 202 -9.15 -4.74 -11.60
N ALA A 203 -8.59 -4.84 -12.81
CA ALA A 203 -7.40 -5.67 -13.04
C ALA A 203 -6.20 -5.17 -12.22
N LEU A 204 -5.46 -6.05 -11.55
CA LEU A 204 -4.33 -5.65 -10.69
C LEU A 204 -3.26 -4.88 -11.47
N LEU A 205 -2.88 -5.36 -12.66
CA LEU A 205 -1.86 -4.74 -13.52
C LEU A 205 -2.43 -4.33 -14.88
N PRO A 206 -1.82 -3.34 -15.56
CA PRO A 206 -2.12 -3.02 -16.94
C PRO A 206 -1.86 -4.20 -17.88
N LYS A 207 -2.57 -4.25 -19.02
CA LYS A 207 -2.49 -5.40 -19.95
C LYS A 207 -1.09 -5.61 -20.50
N GLU A 208 -0.35 -4.52 -20.65
CA GLU A 208 1.03 -4.48 -21.14
C GLU A 208 1.96 -5.30 -20.24
N ALA A 209 1.68 -5.38 -18.93
CA ALA A 209 2.44 -6.18 -17.98
C ALA A 209 2.24 -7.70 -18.14
N TYR A 210 1.27 -8.14 -18.96
CA TYR A 210 1.01 -9.57 -19.21
C TYR A 210 1.44 -10.03 -20.61
N GLN A 211 1.93 -9.13 -21.47
CA GLN A 211 2.31 -9.44 -22.84
C GLN A 211 3.78 -9.90 -22.90
N GLN A 212 4.00 -11.21 -22.74
CA GLN A 212 5.23 -11.90 -23.13
C GLN A 212 5.02 -12.69 -24.42
#